data_AF-A0A6C0EXZ4-F1
#
_entry.id   AF-A0A6C0EXZ4-F1
#
_cell.length_a   1.000
_cell.length_b   1.000
_cell.length_c   1.000
_cell.angle_alpha   90.00
_cell.angle_beta   90.00
_cell.angle_gamma   90.00
#
_symmetry.space_group_name_H-M   'P 1'
#
loop_
_entity.id
_entity.type
_entity.pdbx_description
1 polymer ?
#
loop_
_entity_poly.entity_id
_entity_poly.type
_entity_poly.pdbx_seq_one_letter_code
_entity_poly.pdbx_strand_id
1 'polypeptide(L)'
;MASNNLKNNKNGITKDKVLQSVVNFSAIVIFFIVAYLIYKYFIVRDYNNLRIEGFDNSLPTEYSTEYSTEYPNEYSTEYTIPTDTPTVTSIPTSYPTETLTNSISSSGTDTIYETSLKQVYSNNPRLLCSMIPTGANTCTVNNTAYVIYQFPVHMIKLNDGSILAVFNDGRLYQKDSIMSTIWNGPINNSMPQNKIPLRMVTLANDLITLLAVGYDNMLYTKSPDSKGNINLEAVWTKVPNNTDIIYVVYDNLTDLLMSIDIKGKLFIKSSKDITSNNQELITGINIPILRLYYDLNGYVLIINNKFDMYQINDLTWKTSNINTKRGANSSKIQDILYNNDGTLSGLVFNPGSFMVQIMKQSSVFYLAEFAPVDLYLAQSTSPDFVMSDQDIIKTKIGSVSTYLNANAMDDSSDDDPNFAYQKQLIDTQTQLRQFCSNRGTSISTSDNYDLLSSVEDNNDKITQLKNVIQNLLKYEPSSSSIKEKYQIIS
;
A
#
# COMPACT_ATOMS: atom_id res chain seq x y z
N MET A 1 -71.13 -51.74 24.23
CA MET A 1 -71.30 -51.57 25.69
C MET A 1 -69.90 -51.67 26.29
N ALA A 2 -69.29 -50.73 27.00
CA ALA A 2 -69.78 -49.55 27.70
C ALA A 2 -68.71 -48.45 27.69
N SER A 3 -69.21 -47.22 27.74
CA SER A 3 -68.51 -45.95 27.96
C SER A 3 -67.97 -45.84 29.39
N ASN A 4 -66.81 -45.19 29.59
CA ASN A 4 -66.58 -44.16 30.63
C ASN A 4 -65.15 -43.59 30.50
N ASN A 5 -65.01 -42.34 30.06
CA ASN A 5 -64.98 -41.11 30.87
C ASN A 5 -63.67 -40.92 31.65
N LEU A 6 -62.79 -40.06 31.13
CA LEU A 6 -61.92 -39.22 31.95
C LEU A 6 -61.77 -37.84 31.29
N LYS A 7 -62.58 -36.93 31.81
CA LYS A 7 -62.55 -35.48 31.57
C LYS A 7 -61.42 -34.85 32.40
N ASN A 8 -60.86 -33.80 31.82
CA ASN A 8 -60.25 -32.63 32.46
C ASN A 8 -58.89 -32.78 33.15
N ASN A 9 -57.86 -32.22 32.50
CA ASN A 9 -57.07 -31.16 33.14
C ASN A 9 -56.42 -30.23 32.08
N LYS A 10 -57.14 -29.20 31.66
CA LYS A 10 -56.74 -28.28 30.56
C LYS A 10 -56.37 -26.87 31.06
N ASN A 11 -55.80 -26.76 32.27
CA ASN A 11 -55.42 -25.48 32.88
C ASN A 11 -53.90 -25.30 33.09
N GLY A 12 -53.05 -26.21 32.58
CA GLY A 12 -51.59 -26.13 32.76
C GLY A 12 -50.81 -25.36 31.68
N ILE A 13 -51.38 -25.19 30.48
CA ILE A 13 -50.57 -24.85 29.28
C ILE A 13 -50.37 -23.33 29.09
N THR A 14 -51.17 -22.48 29.72
CA THR A 14 -51.07 -21.01 29.55
C THR A 14 -50.01 -20.35 30.43
N LYS A 15 -49.65 -20.96 31.58
CA LYS A 15 -48.63 -20.39 32.48
C LYS A 15 -47.21 -20.50 31.91
N ASP A 16 -46.91 -21.57 31.17
CA ASP A 16 -45.57 -21.80 30.60
C ASP A 16 -45.22 -20.81 29.49
N LYS A 17 -46.20 -20.40 28.67
CA LYS A 17 -45.96 -19.41 27.60
C LYS A 17 -45.64 -18.02 28.14
N VAL A 18 -46.29 -17.62 29.24
CA VAL A 18 -46.03 -16.32 29.88
C VAL A 18 -44.64 -16.34 30.52
N LEU A 19 -44.29 -17.42 31.23
CA LEU A 19 -42.98 -17.57 31.85
C LEU A 19 -41.85 -17.55 30.80
N GLN A 20 -42.03 -18.26 29.68
CA GLN A 20 -41.04 -18.31 28.61
C GLN A 20 -40.89 -16.94 27.90
N SER A 21 -41.98 -16.18 27.75
CA SER A 21 -41.92 -14.82 27.20
C SER A 21 -41.18 -13.84 28.13
N VAL A 22 -41.34 -13.99 29.45
CA VAL A 22 -40.62 -13.17 30.44
C VAL A 22 -39.13 -13.50 30.44
N VAL A 23 -38.77 -14.78 30.36
CA VAL A 23 -37.36 -15.20 30.29
C VAL A 23 -36.69 -14.64 29.02
N ASN A 24 -37.34 -14.76 27.86
CA ASN A 24 -36.79 -14.22 26.60
C ASN A 24 -36.63 -12.69 26.64
N PHE A 25 -37.60 -11.98 27.24
CA PHE A 25 -37.49 -10.53 27.39
C PHE A 25 -36.34 -10.13 28.31
N SER A 26 -36.15 -10.85 29.43
CA SER A 26 -35.04 -10.60 30.35
C SER A 26 -33.66 -10.82 29.70
N ALA A 27 -33.53 -11.84 28.86
CA ALA A 27 -32.30 -12.12 28.12
C ALA A 27 -31.94 -10.99 27.13
N ILE A 28 -32.95 -10.44 26.44
CA ILE A 28 -32.77 -9.32 25.51
C ILE A 28 -32.31 -8.06 26.26
N VAL A 29 -32.92 -7.75 27.40
CA VAL A 29 -32.52 -6.58 28.21
C VAL A 29 -31.09 -6.72 28.72
N ILE A 30 -30.71 -7.91 29.20
CA ILE A 30 -29.33 -8.19 29.65
C ILE A 30 -28.34 -8.02 28.49
N PHE A 31 -28.68 -8.51 27.30
CA PHE A 31 -27.82 -8.36 26.12
C PHE A 31 -27.55 -6.88 25.78
N PHE A 32 -28.58 -6.03 25.80
CA PHE A 32 -28.39 -4.59 25.54
C PHE A 32 -27.57 -3.89 26.63
N ILE A 33 -27.71 -4.29 27.89
CA ILE A 33 -26.90 -3.73 28.99
C ILE A 33 -25.42 -4.12 28.81
N VAL A 34 -25.14 -5.39 28.47
CA VAL A 34 -23.76 -5.85 28.23
C VAL A 34 -23.17 -5.15 27.00
N ALA A 35 -23.91 -5.04 25.90
CA ALA A 35 -23.46 -4.32 24.71
C ALA A 35 -23.16 -2.84 25.00
N TYR A 36 -24.01 -2.17 25.78
CA TYR A 36 -23.79 -0.79 26.21
C TYR A 36 -22.54 -0.64 27.10
N LEU A 37 -22.32 -1.57 28.03
CA LEU A 37 -21.13 -1.57 28.88
C LEU A 37 -19.85 -1.80 28.06
N ILE A 38 -19.86 -2.73 27.11
CA ILE A 38 -18.72 -2.95 26.20
C ILE A 38 -18.42 -1.69 25.40
N TYR A 39 -19.44 -1.09 24.77
CA TYR A 39 -19.28 0.14 24.01
C TYR A 39 -18.70 1.28 24.86
N LYS A 40 -19.24 1.50 26.07
CA LYS A 40 -18.83 2.60 26.94
C LYS A 40 -17.45 2.40 27.55
N TYR A 41 -17.12 1.18 27.99
CA TYR A 41 -15.87 0.93 28.72
C TYR A 41 -14.69 0.57 27.83
N PHE A 42 -14.92 -0.10 26.71
CA PHE A 42 -13.84 -0.48 25.81
C PHE A 42 -13.71 0.54 24.68
N ILE A 43 -14.77 0.76 23.91
CA ILE A 43 -14.65 1.60 22.71
C ILE A 43 -14.41 3.07 23.06
N VAL A 44 -15.25 3.68 23.90
CA VAL A 44 -15.11 5.13 24.21
C VAL A 44 -13.85 5.45 25.04
N ARG A 45 -13.42 4.54 25.92
CA ARG A 45 -12.23 4.75 26.75
C ARG A 45 -10.94 4.59 25.94
N ASP A 46 -10.83 3.54 25.11
CA ASP A 46 -9.66 3.39 24.23
C ASP A 46 -9.59 4.49 23.18
N TYR A 47 -10.73 4.97 22.66
CA TYR A 47 -10.71 6.07 21.69
C TYR A 47 -10.12 7.36 22.26
N ASN A 48 -10.32 7.63 23.55
CA ASN A 48 -9.74 8.80 24.21
C ASN A 48 -8.24 8.62 24.53
N ASN A 49 -7.81 7.41 24.83
CA ASN A 49 -6.38 7.10 25.05
C ASN A 49 -5.60 7.14 23.74
N LEU A 50 -6.17 6.60 22.65
CA LEU A 50 -5.56 6.60 21.31
C LEU A 50 -5.37 8.00 20.71
N ARG A 51 -6.18 8.99 21.15
CA ARG A 51 -6.05 10.38 20.69
C ARG A 51 -4.92 11.14 21.40
N ILE A 52 -4.46 10.68 22.55
CA ILE A 52 -3.40 11.34 23.35
C ILE A 52 -2.04 10.68 23.11
N GLU A 53 -2.00 9.40 22.73
CA GLU A 53 -0.77 8.63 22.55
C GLU A 53 -0.19 8.65 21.12
N GLY A 54 -0.73 9.48 20.21
CA GLY A 54 -0.29 9.55 18.81
C GLY A 54 1.14 10.07 18.58
N PHE A 55 1.83 10.58 19.61
CA PHE A 55 3.24 10.94 19.59
C PHE A 55 3.80 10.81 21.01
N ASP A 56 4.78 9.92 21.22
CA ASP A 56 5.55 9.88 22.47
C ASP A 56 6.51 11.08 22.52
N ASN A 57 5.98 12.24 22.89
CA ASN A 57 6.74 13.45 23.12
C ASN A 57 7.30 13.45 24.56
N SER A 58 8.21 12.53 24.86
CA SER A 58 9.08 12.69 26.02
C SER A 58 10.19 13.70 25.68
N LEU A 59 9.86 15.00 25.68
CA LEU A 59 10.86 16.07 25.78
C LEU A 59 11.01 16.50 27.25
N PRO A 60 12.21 16.96 27.67
CA PRO A 60 12.50 17.23 29.07
C PRO A 60 11.69 18.44 29.56
N THR A 61 11.04 18.28 30.71
CA THR A 61 10.43 19.34 31.49
C THR A 61 11.47 20.39 31.89
N GLU A 62 11.45 21.53 31.23
CA GLU A 62 11.77 22.82 31.84
C GLU A 62 11.05 23.93 31.06
N TYR A 63 10.57 24.93 31.79
CA TYR A 63 9.71 26.05 31.38
C TYR A 63 8.20 25.82 31.40
N SER A 64 7.67 25.72 32.62
CA SER A 64 6.38 26.28 32.99
C SER A 64 6.48 27.82 33.06
N THR A 65 5.61 28.55 32.35
CA THR A 65 5.05 29.80 32.89
C THR A 65 3.58 29.89 32.52
N GLU A 66 2.80 30.12 33.57
CA GLU A 66 1.36 30.30 33.62
C GLU A 66 0.90 31.50 32.77
N TYR A 67 -0.22 31.37 32.08
CA TYR A 67 -1.25 32.42 32.06
C TYR A 67 -2.62 31.76 31.99
N SER A 68 -3.38 31.99 33.05
CA SER A 68 -4.82 31.72 33.16
C SER A 68 -5.56 33.06 33.27
N THR A 69 -6.90 32.99 33.20
CA THR A 69 -7.93 34.02 33.34
C THR A 69 -8.21 34.83 32.07
N GLU A 70 -9.44 35.13 31.66
CA GLU A 70 -10.80 34.89 32.15
C GLU A 70 -11.73 35.34 31.01
N TYR A 71 -12.81 34.62 30.72
CA TYR A 71 -13.92 35.14 29.91
C TYR A 71 -15.12 35.38 30.84
N PRO A 72 -15.78 36.55 30.79
CA PRO A 72 -17.14 36.68 31.25
C PRO A 72 -18.13 36.63 30.08
N ASN A 73 -19.22 35.92 30.36
CA ASN A 73 -20.44 35.85 29.56
C ASN A 73 -21.30 37.13 29.68
N GLU A 74 -22.13 37.30 28.64
CA GLU A 74 -23.43 38.00 28.57
C GLU A 74 -23.45 39.53 28.71
N TYR A 75 -23.97 40.22 27.69
CA TYR A 75 -25.28 40.88 27.74
C TYR A 75 -25.80 41.22 26.33
N SER A 76 -27.09 40.96 26.16
CA SER A 76 -27.95 41.35 25.04
C SER A 76 -28.30 42.83 25.08
N THR A 77 -28.33 43.50 23.92
CA THR A 77 -29.31 44.57 23.64
C THR A 77 -29.61 44.63 22.14
N GLU A 78 -30.90 44.65 21.83
CA GLU A 78 -31.53 44.90 20.54
C GLU A 78 -30.98 46.18 19.89
N TYR A 79 -30.78 46.16 18.57
CA TYR A 79 -30.82 47.40 17.79
C TYR A 79 -31.37 47.19 16.37
N THR A 80 -32.20 48.15 16.01
CA THR A 80 -33.19 48.21 14.93
C THR A 80 -32.54 48.40 13.55
N ILE A 81 -33.18 47.81 12.53
CA ILE A 81 -32.91 47.99 11.10
C ILE A 81 -33.28 49.43 10.68
N PRO A 82 -32.45 50.08 9.85
CA PRO A 82 -33.00 50.85 8.73
C PRO A 82 -32.46 50.33 7.39
N THR A 83 -33.41 50.05 6.51
CA THR A 83 -33.26 49.92 5.07
C THR A 83 -32.69 51.20 4.48
N ASP A 84 -31.58 51.10 3.75
CA ASP A 84 -31.31 51.96 2.60
C ASP A 84 -30.36 51.25 1.63
N THR A 85 -30.82 51.13 0.39
CA THR A 85 -30.10 50.53 -0.73
C THR A 85 -29.26 51.62 -1.42
N PRO A 86 -28.01 51.32 -1.79
CA PRO A 86 -27.51 51.88 -3.04
C PRO A 86 -26.87 50.82 -3.94
N THR A 87 -27.34 50.83 -5.19
CA THR A 87 -26.75 50.23 -6.39
C THR A 87 -25.31 50.69 -6.60
N VAL A 88 -24.34 49.75 -6.67
CA VAL A 88 -23.02 49.97 -7.27
C VAL A 88 -22.53 48.68 -7.95
N THR A 89 -22.57 48.73 -9.29
CA THR A 89 -21.55 48.35 -10.28
C THR A 89 -20.81 46.99 -10.19
N SER A 90 -20.90 46.26 -11.30
CA SER A 90 -20.21 45.01 -11.66
C SER A 90 -18.76 44.87 -11.18
N ILE A 91 -18.49 43.74 -10.51
CA ILE A 91 -17.16 43.28 -10.11
C ILE A 91 -16.44 42.65 -11.33
N PRO A 92 -15.18 43.00 -11.64
CA PRO A 92 -14.41 42.38 -12.72
C PRO A 92 -14.02 40.94 -12.37
N THR A 93 -14.36 40.00 -13.24
CA THR A 93 -13.87 38.62 -13.23
C THR A 93 -12.47 38.56 -13.85
N SER A 94 -11.43 38.85 -13.08
CA SER A 94 -10.07 38.40 -13.39
C SER A 94 -9.25 38.37 -12.11
N TYR A 95 -9.07 37.18 -11.54
CA TYR A 95 -8.08 36.97 -10.49
C TYR A 95 -6.68 37.09 -11.11
N PRO A 96 -5.75 37.84 -10.51
CA PRO A 96 -4.37 37.88 -10.97
C PRO A 96 -3.70 36.52 -10.71
N THR A 97 -3.07 35.98 -11.74
CA THR A 97 -2.11 34.88 -11.62
C THR A 97 -0.89 35.41 -10.87
N GLU A 98 -0.88 35.30 -9.54
CA GLU A 98 0.24 35.76 -8.72
C GLU A 98 1.36 34.71 -8.64
N THR A 99 2.56 35.17 -8.96
CA THR A 99 3.81 34.42 -8.98
C THR A 99 4.29 34.17 -7.55
N LEU A 100 4.33 32.90 -7.13
CA LEU A 100 4.95 32.47 -5.87
C LEU A 100 6.45 32.81 -5.88
N THR A 101 6.86 33.75 -5.04
CA THR A 101 8.26 33.89 -4.61
C THR A 101 8.51 32.95 -3.44
N ASN A 102 8.58 31.64 -3.75
CA ASN A 102 9.07 30.65 -2.81
C ASN A 102 10.58 30.86 -2.61
N SER A 103 10.97 31.45 -1.49
CA SER A 103 12.34 31.33 -0.99
C SER A 103 12.54 29.92 -0.40
N ILE A 104 12.41 28.89 -1.23
CA ILE A 104 12.97 27.57 -0.95
C ILE A 104 14.45 27.71 -1.31
N SER A 105 15.29 28.00 -0.33
CA SER A 105 16.74 28.03 -0.50
C SER A 105 17.28 26.61 -0.64
N SER A 106 16.92 25.90 -1.71
CA SER A 106 17.70 24.76 -2.18
C SER A 106 18.71 25.29 -3.18
N SER A 107 19.98 25.35 -2.80
CA SER A 107 21.10 25.76 -3.65
C SER A 107 21.41 24.76 -4.79
N GLY A 108 20.42 23.99 -5.23
CA GLY A 108 20.52 23.00 -6.30
C GLY A 108 19.39 23.22 -7.30
N THR A 109 19.69 23.01 -8.58
CA THR A 109 18.69 22.94 -9.65
C THR A 109 17.63 21.89 -9.29
N ASP A 110 16.35 22.22 -9.44
CA ASP A 110 15.24 21.28 -9.27
C ASP A 110 15.51 20.00 -10.07
N THR A 111 15.32 18.82 -9.46
CA THR A 111 15.34 17.57 -10.21
C THR A 111 14.00 17.39 -10.94
N ILE A 112 13.90 16.33 -11.74
CA ILE A 112 12.64 15.93 -12.38
C ILE A 112 11.54 15.75 -11.34
N TYR A 113 11.84 15.31 -10.12
CA TYR A 113 10.85 15.11 -9.08
C TYR A 113 10.25 16.44 -8.59
N GLU A 114 11.08 17.42 -8.22
CA GLU A 114 10.58 18.74 -7.80
C GLU A 114 9.88 19.47 -8.95
N THR A 115 10.41 19.34 -10.17
CA THR A 115 9.78 19.90 -11.37
C THR A 115 8.38 19.28 -11.60
N SER A 116 8.26 17.97 -11.43
CA SER A 116 7.00 17.23 -11.56
C SER A 116 5.98 17.67 -10.51
N LEU A 117 6.41 17.79 -9.24
CA LEU A 117 5.55 18.31 -8.16
C LEU A 117 5.02 19.70 -8.51
N LYS A 118 5.91 20.64 -8.87
CA LYS A 118 5.54 22.01 -9.24
C LYS A 118 4.61 22.05 -10.44
N GLN A 119 4.80 21.18 -11.42
CA GLN A 119 3.95 21.13 -12.62
C GLN A 119 2.55 20.59 -12.30
N VAL A 120 2.44 19.50 -11.53
CA VAL A 120 1.16 18.84 -11.25
C VAL A 120 0.36 19.60 -10.18
N TYR A 121 1.04 20.19 -9.21
CA TYR A 121 0.42 20.83 -8.04
C TYR A 121 0.79 22.31 -7.89
N SER A 122 1.03 23.02 -9.01
CA SER A 122 1.32 24.46 -9.04
C SER A 122 0.32 25.30 -8.23
N ASN A 123 -0.96 24.91 -8.29
CA ASN A 123 -2.05 25.60 -7.61
C ASN A 123 -2.20 25.18 -6.13
N ASN A 124 -1.30 24.33 -5.60
CA ASN A 124 -1.32 23.86 -4.22
C ASN A 124 0.04 24.07 -3.53
N PRO A 125 0.41 25.33 -3.24
CA PRO A 125 1.69 25.67 -2.63
C PRO A 125 1.91 25.03 -1.25
N ARG A 126 0.84 24.77 -0.49
CA ARG A 126 0.94 24.09 0.81
C ARG A 126 1.39 22.64 0.66
N LEU A 127 0.83 21.91 -0.31
CA LEU A 127 1.28 20.56 -0.63
C LEU A 127 2.74 20.57 -1.09
N LEU A 128 3.10 21.46 -2.02
CA LEU A 128 4.48 21.58 -2.51
C LEU A 128 5.47 21.77 -1.36
N CYS A 129 5.13 22.64 -0.41
CA CYS A 129 5.99 22.90 0.72
C CYS A 129 6.07 21.73 1.71
N SER A 130 4.99 20.96 1.84
CA SER A 130 4.95 19.79 2.72
C SER A 130 5.72 18.59 2.13
N MET A 131 5.96 18.57 0.82
CA MET A 131 6.63 17.46 0.11
C MET A 131 8.14 17.63 -0.02
N ILE A 132 8.67 18.84 0.16
CA ILE A 132 10.10 19.14 0.02
C ILE A 132 10.67 19.35 1.42
N PRO A 133 11.64 18.53 1.88
CA PRO A 133 12.22 18.68 3.20
C PRO A 133 12.99 19.99 3.27
N THR A 134 12.51 20.91 4.11
CA THR A 134 13.16 22.20 4.38
C THR A 134 13.96 22.19 5.68
N GLY A 135 13.89 21.09 6.45
CA GLY A 135 14.44 21.00 7.80
C GLY A 135 13.65 21.79 8.86
N ALA A 136 12.62 22.53 8.44
CA ALA A 136 11.70 23.24 9.32
C ALA A 136 10.37 22.49 9.44
N ASN A 137 9.74 22.58 10.61
CA ASN A 137 8.40 22.02 10.85
C ASN A 137 7.27 22.96 10.38
N THR A 138 7.63 24.10 9.80
CA THR A 138 6.69 25.11 9.34
C THR A 138 7.06 25.60 7.95
N CYS A 139 6.06 25.91 7.15
CA CYS A 139 6.20 26.54 5.86
C CYS A 139 5.42 27.85 5.78
N THR A 140 6.01 28.88 5.19
CA THR A 140 5.29 30.13 4.89
C THR A 140 4.76 30.09 3.47
N VAL A 141 3.45 30.15 3.32
CA VAL A 141 2.77 30.34 2.03
C VAL A 141 1.95 31.61 2.09
N ASN A 142 2.22 32.56 1.20
CA ASN A 142 1.57 33.89 1.18
C ASN A 142 1.64 34.59 2.55
N ASN A 143 2.85 34.68 3.11
CA ASN A 143 3.14 35.27 4.42
C ASN A 143 2.42 34.64 5.62
N THR A 144 1.76 33.49 5.43
CA THR A 144 1.11 32.74 6.50
C THR A 144 1.90 31.48 6.78
N ALA A 145 2.29 31.28 8.03
CA ALA A 145 2.97 30.07 8.47
C ALA A 145 1.98 28.91 8.65
N TYR A 146 2.33 27.73 8.17
CA TYR A 146 1.59 26.49 8.30
C TYR A 146 2.49 25.43 8.90
N VAL A 147 1.94 24.63 9.81
CA VAL A 147 2.63 23.45 10.33
C VAL A 147 2.67 22.38 9.25
N ILE A 148 3.86 21.83 9.01
CA ILE A 148 4.06 20.70 8.11
C ILE A 148 3.82 19.43 8.92
N TYR A 149 2.77 18.68 8.57
CA TYR A 149 2.55 17.36 9.15
C TYR A 149 3.61 16.37 8.66
N GLN A 150 4.01 15.48 9.53
CA GLN A 150 4.94 14.39 9.22
C GLN A 150 4.17 13.24 8.57
N PHE A 151 4.62 12.79 7.40
CA PHE A 151 4.04 11.64 6.70
C PHE A 151 5.09 10.91 5.85
N PRO A 152 4.92 9.60 5.60
CA PRO A 152 5.85 8.84 4.77
C PRO A 152 5.78 9.31 3.31
N VAL A 153 6.95 9.38 2.67
CA VAL A 153 7.12 9.69 1.23
C VAL A 153 7.78 8.54 0.46
N HIS A 154 8.34 7.55 1.17
CA HIS A 154 8.83 6.30 0.61
C HIS A 154 8.75 5.18 1.67
N MET A 155 8.41 3.95 1.28
CA MET A 155 8.30 2.80 2.18
C MET A 155 8.91 1.54 1.57
N ILE A 156 9.52 0.73 2.43
CA ILE A 156 9.98 -0.63 2.13
C ILE A 156 9.59 -1.59 3.26
N LYS A 157 9.49 -2.88 2.94
CA LYS A 157 9.40 -3.95 3.93
C LYS A 157 10.80 -4.47 4.23
N LEU A 158 11.08 -4.81 5.48
CA LEU A 158 12.33 -5.41 5.93
C LEU A 158 12.17 -6.93 6.12
N ASN A 159 13.28 -7.66 6.23
CA ASN A 159 13.28 -9.13 6.35
C ASN A 159 12.57 -9.65 7.61
N ASP A 160 12.43 -8.82 8.65
CA ASP A 160 11.70 -9.13 9.87
C ASP A 160 10.19 -8.86 9.76
N GLY A 161 9.72 -8.42 8.59
CA GLY A 161 8.32 -8.11 8.30
C GLY A 161 7.92 -6.66 8.61
N SER A 162 8.78 -5.90 9.31
CA SER A 162 8.52 -4.50 9.63
C SER A 162 8.57 -3.60 8.40
N ILE A 163 7.98 -2.41 8.50
CA ILE A 163 7.98 -1.37 7.47
C ILE A 163 8.94 -0.26 7.88
N LEU A 164 9.92 0.02 7.02
CA LEU A 164 10.79 1.18 7.13
C LEU A 164 10.34 2.25 6.14
N ALA A 165 10.27 3.50 6.57
CA ALA A 165 9.84 4.61 5.73
C ALA A 165 10.75 5.83 5.86
N VAL A 166 10.91 6.53 4.73
CA VAL A 166 11.43 7.91 4.71
C VAL A 166 10.23 8.84 4.80
N PHE A 167 10.29 9.80 5.71
CA PHE A 167 9.26 10.83 5.88
C PHE A 167 9.59 12.10 5.11
N ASN A 168 8.61 13.00 4.99
CA ASN A 168 8.77 14.29 4.32
C ASN A 168 9.77 15.26 5.00
N ASP A 169 10.23 14.95 6.21
CA ASP A 169 11.37 15.60 6.88
C ASP A 169 12.73 15.00 6.48
N GLY A 170 12.73 13.95 5.65
CA GLY A 170 13.88 13.20 5.19
C GLY A 170 14.47 12.22 6.20
N ARG A 171 13.80 11.97 7.32
CA ARG A 171 14.25 11.03 8.35
C ARG A 171 13.58 9.65 8.19
N LEU A 172 14.14 8.67 8.88
CA LEU A 172 13.68 7.29 8.87
C LEU A 172 12.80 7.01 10.09
N TYR A 173 11.70 6.32 9.84
CA TYR A 173 10.77 5.84 10.86
C TYR A 173 10.41 4.39 10.54
N GLN A 174 10.12 3.60 11.56
CA GLN A 174 9.78 2.18 11.43
C GLN A 174 8.43 1.89 12.09
N LYS A 175 7.70 0.90 11.58
CA LYS A 175 6.55 0.33 12.26
C LYS A 175 6.42 -1.16 11.98
N ASP A 176 5.68 -1.88 12.81
CA ASP A 176 5.61 -3.34 12.73
C ASP A 176 4.88 -3.85 11.48
N SER A 177 3.86 -3.13 11.01
CA SER A 177 3.05 -3.50 9.86
C SER A 177 2.45 -2.28 9.18
N ILE A 178 2.11 -2.38 7.90
CA ILE A 178 1.44 -1.31 7.16
C ILE A 178 0.11 -0.89 7.80
N MET A 179 -0.56 -1.81 8.50
CA MET A 179 -1.83 -1.59 9.21
C MET A 179 -1.63 -0.97 10.60
N SER A 180 -0.41 -0.98 11.14
CA SER A 180 -0.13 -0.30 12.40
C SER A 180 -0.27 1.22 12.22
N THR A 181 -0.86 1.87 13.23
CA THR A 181 -1.11 3.31 13.27
C THR A 181 0.09 4.11 13.78
N ILE A 182 1.00 3.48 14.52
CA ILE A 182 2.10 4.15 15.21
C ILE A 182 3.40 3.97 14.43
N TRP A 183 4.15 5.06 14.30
CA TRP A 183 5.51 5.08 13.76
C TRP A 183 6.51 5.32 14.88
N ASN A 184 7.55 4.48 14.93
CA ASN A 184 8.68 4.62 15.83
C ASN A 184 9.79 5.40 15.12
N GLY A 185 10.22 6.51 15.70
CA GLY A 185 11.32 7.31 15.19
C GLY A 185 11.26 8.78 15.64
N PRO A 186 12.13 9.63 15.09
CA PRO A 186 13.11 9.32 14.04
C PRO A 186 14.22 8.39 14.54
N ILE A 187 14.65 7.46 13.70
CA ILE A 187 15.73 6.51 14.01
C ILE A 187 17.07 7.28 14.12
N ASN A 188 17.94 6.86 15.05
CA ASN A 188 19.29 7.40 15.18
C ASN A 188 20.07 7.27 13.86
N ASN A 189 20.84 8.31 13.52
CA ASN A 189 21.56 8.39 12.24
C ASN A 189 20.64 8.21 11.01
N SER A 190 19.41 8.73 11.08
CA SER A 190 18.45 8.65 9.96
C SER A 190 18.95 9.32 8.69
N MET A 191 19.75 10.39 8.81
CA MET A 191 20.23 11.21 7.69
C MET A 191 21.75 11.11 7.55
N PRO A 192 22.30 11.09 6.32
CA PRO A 192 23.73 11.24 6.11
C PRO A 192 24.26 12.52 6.75
N GLN A 193 25.34 12.36 7.53
CA GLN A 193 25.96 13.44 8.30
C GLN A 193 24.99 14.17 9.25
N ASN A 194 23.84 13.56 9.59
CA ASN A 194 22.73 14.16 10.33
C ASN A 194 22.20 15.47 9.73
N LYS A 195 22.39 15.66 8.41
CA LYS A 195 22.07 16.93 7.73
C LYS A 195 21.35 16.75 6.41
N ILE A 196 21.63 15.69 5.67
CA ILE A 196 21.13 15.51 4.31
C ILE A 196 19.80 14.75 4.38
N PRO A 197 18.66 15.37 4.05
CA PRO A 197 17.38 14.68 4.03
C PRO A 197 17.41 13.53 3.03
N LEU A 198 16.76 12.41 3.33
CA LEU A 198 16.63 11.29 2.39
C LEU A 198 15.43 11.47 1.46
N ARG A 199 15.58 11.03 0.20
CA ARG A 199 14.48 10.89 -0.79
C ARG A 199 13.82 9.52 -0.72
N MET A 200 14.64 8.49 -0.52
CA MET A 200 14.24 7.09 -0.53
C MET A 200 15.26 6.23 0.22
N VAL A 201 14.84 5.03 0.62
CA VAL A 201 15.67 3.97 1.21
C VAL A 201 15.29 2.63 0.59
N THR A 202 16.25 1.74 0.35
CA THR A 202 15.98 0.38 -0.15
C THR A 202 16.99 -0.60 0.40
N LEU A 203 16.77 -1.89 0.15
CA LEU A 203 17.72 -2.95 0.50
C LEU A 203 18.66 -3.23 -0.67
N ALA A 204 19.90 -3.60 -0.34
CA ALA A 204 20.81 -4.19 -1.30
C ALA A 204 20.41 -5.63 -1.67
N ASN A 205 21.12 -6.23 -2.62
CA ASN A 205 20.87 -7.61 -3.05
C ASN A 205 21.09 -8.64 -1.93
N ASP A 206 21.91 -8.33 -0.93
CA ASP A 206 22.15 -9.15 0.26
C ASP A 206 21.01 -9.07 1.31
N LEU A 207 20.01 -8.21 1.09
CA LEU A 207 18.87 -7.94 1.97
C LEU A 207 19.22 -7.43 3.36
N ILE A 208 20.49 -7.10 3.63
CA ILE A 208 20.96 -6.69 4.97
C ILE A 208 21.68 -5.34 4.95
N THR A 209 22.19 -4.94 3.79
CA THR A 209 22.75 -3.61 3.55
C THR A 209 21.63 -2.67 3.12
N LEU A 210 21.57 -1.48 3.72
CA LEU A 210 20.63 -0.44 3.28
C LEU A 210 21.30 0.51 2.30
N LEU A 211 20.58 0.86 1.24
CA LEU A 211 20.92 1.96 0.36
C LEU A 211 19.94 3.11 0.55
N ALA A 212 20.41 4.34 0.40
CA ALA A 212 19.54 5.51 0.37
C ALA A 212 20.04 6.56 -0.61
N VAL A 213 19.11 7.37 -1.12
CA VAL A 213 19.43 8.52 -1.97
C VAL A 213 19.11 9.79 -1.19
N GLY A 214 20.09 10.67 -1.04
CA GLY A 214 19.92 11.97 -0.38
C GLY A 214 19.29 13.02 -1.28
N TYR A 215 18.77 14.10 -0.70
CA TYR A 215 18.30 15.28 -1.43
C TYR A 215 19.43 16.06 -2.11
N ASP A 216 20.69 15.74 -1.79
CA ASP A 216 21.88 16.15 -2.53
C ASP A 216 22.16 15.28 -3.78
N ASN A 217 21.24 14.37 -4.11
CA ASN A 217 21.25 13.50 -5.28
C ASN A 217 22.42 12.51 -5.29
N MET A 218 22.85 12.06 -4.11
CA MET A 218 23.94 11.10 -3.94
C MET A 218 23.45 9.78 -3.33
N LEU A 219 24.11 8.68 -3.70
CA LEU A 219 23.87 7.37 -3.11
C LEU A 219 24.68 7.18 -1.82
N TYR A 220 24.03 6.60 -0.81
CA TYR A 220 24.59 6.24 0.49
C TYR A 220 24.31 4.79 0.83
N THR A 221 25.14 4.22 1.70
CA THR A 221 24.98 2.87 2.23
C THR A 221 25.12 2.82 3.75
N LYS A 222 24.38 1.94 4.42
CA LYS A 222 24.63 1.48 5.79
C LYS A 222 25.05 0.02 5.76
N SER A 223 26.21 -0.26 6.33
CA SER A 223 26.71 -1.62 6.52
C SER A 223 25.86 -2.40 7.53
N PRO A 224 25.77 -3.73 7.39
CA PRO A 224 25.11 -4.58 8.37
C PRO A 224 25.83 -4.55 9.73
N ASP A 225 25.15 -5.03 10.78
CA ASP A 225 25.74 -5.19 12.10
C ASP A 225 26.76 -6.34 12.13
N SER A 226 27.47 -6.51 13.26
CA SER A 226 28.46 -7.58 13.44
C SER A 226 27.88 -8.99 13.42
N LYS A 227 26.56 -9.13 13.50
CA LYS A 227 25.82 -10.40 13.44
C LYS A 227 25.25 -10.67 12.04
N GLY A 228 25.45 -9.76 11.09
CA GLY A 228 24.92 -9.87 9.73
C GLY A 228 23.44 -9.49 9.61
N ASN A 229 22.89 -8.71 10.55
CA ASN A 229 21.53 -8.16 10.45
C ASN A 229 21.56 -6.72 9.92
N ILE A 230 20.38 -6.23 9.52
CA ILE A 230 20.18 -4.83 9.15
C ILE A 230 20.52 -3.94 10.35
N ASN A 231 21.45 -3.00 10.16
CA ASN A 231 21.78 -2.00 11.17
C ASN A 231 21.13 -0.66 10.85
N LEU A 232 19.94 -0.43 11.41
CA LEU A 232 19.18 0.81 11.20
C LEU A 232 19.88 2.05 11.78
N GLU A 233 20.77 1.88 12.75
CA GLU A 233 21.46 2.98 13.44
C GLU A 233 22.89 3.23 12.92
N ALA A 234 23.38 2.44 11.96
CA ALA A 234 24.71 2.64 11.38
C ALA A 234 24.84 4.03 10.73
N VAL A 235 26.08 4.52 10.64
CA VAL A 235 26.38 5.77 9.95
C VAL A 235 26.34 5.56 8.44
N TRP A 236 25.69 6.49 7.73
CA TRP A 236 25.67 6.49 6.27
C TRP A 236 27.06 6.77 5.69
N THR A 237 27.48 5.93 4.75
CA THR A 237 28.69 6.13 3.95
C THR A 237 28.32 6.48 2.53
N LYS A 238 28.92 7.55 1.99
CA LYS A 238 28.69 7.97 0.60
C LYS A 238 29.30 6.96 -0.36
N VAL A 239 28.55 6.56 -1.38
CA VAL A 239 29.04 5.67 -2.45
C VAL A 239 29.67 6.51 -3.57
N PRO A 240 30.95 6.30 -3.93
CA PRO A 240 31.60 7.04 -5.02
C PRO A 240 30.90 6.83 -6.38
N ASN A 241 31.07 7.78 -7.31
CA ASN A 241 30.54 7.69 -8.70
C ASN A 241 29.02 7.50 -8.84
N ASN A 242 28.27 7.93 -7.82
CA ASN A 242 26.81 7.87 -7.78
C ASN A 242 26.24 9.27 -7.46
N THR A 243 26.39 10.19 -8.39
CA THR A 243 25.82 11.54 -8.33
C THR A 243 24.64 11.66 -9.29
N ASP A 244 23.84 12.70 -9.09
CA ASP A 244 22.68 13.03 -9.92
C ASP A 244 21.62 11.91 -9.98
N ILE A 245 21.45 11.18 -8.87
CA ILE A 245 20.47 10.09 -8.74
C ILE A 245 19.32 10.55 -7.84
N ILE A 246 18.09 10.15 -8.16
CA ILE A 246 16.91 10.38 -7.31
C ILE A 246 16.28 9.09 -6.78
N TYR A 247 16.56 7.94 -7.41
CA TYR A 247 16.00 6.65 -7.05
C TYR A 247 16.92 5.51 -7.46
N VAL A 248 16.92 4.41 -6.70
CA VAL A 248 17.63 3.18 -7.05
C VAL A 248 16.76 1.95 -6.76
N VAL A 249 16.93 0.92 -7.58
CA VAL A 249 16.28 -0.39 -7.42
C VAL A 249 17.18 -1.47 -7.98
N TYR A 250 17.25 -2.61 -7.32
CA TYR A 250 17.96 -3.76 -7.85
C TYR A 250 17.10 -4.52 -8.86
N ASP A 251 17.75 -5.08 -9.87
CA ASP A 251 17.22 -6.06 -10.78
C ASP A 251 17.94 -7.38 -10.50
N ASN A 252 17.46 -8.15 -9.52
CA ASN A 252 18.10 -9.40 -9.10
C ASN A 252 18.16 -10.43 -10.22
N LEU A 253 17.26 -10.35 -11.22
CA LEU A 253 17.31 -11.22 -12.39
C LEU A 253 18.59 -11.05 -13.20
N THR A 254 19.10 -9.83 -13.27
CA THR A 254 20.28 -9.51 -14.08
C THR A 254 21.50 -9.12 -13.26
N ASP A 255 21.40 -9.19 -11.93
CA ASP A 255 22.43 -8.70 -11.00
C ASP A 255 22.83 -7.25 -11.31
N LEU A 256 21.85 -6.41 -11.66
CA LEU A 256 22.07 -4.99 -11.96
C LEU A 256 21.50 -4.11 -10.85
N LEU A 257 22.20 -3.04 -10.53
CA LEU A 257 21.64 -1.89 -9.84
C LEU A 257 21.14 -0.91 -10.89
N MET A 258 19.85 -0.62 -10.86
CA MET A 258 19.23 0.40 -11.69
C MET A 258 19.09 1.70 -10.91
N SER A 259 19.37 2.81 -11.56
CA SER A 259 19.22 4.14 -10.99
C SER A 259 18.41 5.04 -11.92
N ILE A 260 17.68 5.99 -11.33
CA ILE A 260 16.97 7.04 -12.04
C ILE A 260 17.70 8.35 -11.74
N ASP A 261 18.09 9.08 -12.79
CA ASP A 261 18.81 10.34 -12.63
C ASP A 261 17.88 11.53 -12.34
N ILE A 262 18.46 12.70 -12.08
CA ILE A 262 17.72 13.96 -11.88
C ILE A 262 16.89 14.41 -13.09
N LYS A 263 16.99 13.75 -14.25
CA LYS A 263 16.18 14.03 -15.45
C LYS A 263 15.13 12.94 -15.71
N GLY A 264 15.07 11.91 -14.87
CA GLY A 264 14.14 10.78 -15.01
C GLY A 264 14.57 9.75 -16.04
N LYS A 265 15.86 9.71 -16.40
CA LYS A 265 16.46 8.69 -17.26
C LYS A 265 16.97 7.51 -16.45
N LEU A 266 17.00 6.33 -17.08
CA LEU A 266 17.47 5.10 -16.45
C LEU A 266 18.96 4.88 -16.70
N PHE A 267 19.64 4.41 -15.67
CA PHE A 267 21.02 3.98 -15.72
C PHE A 267 21.17 2.63 -15.04
N ILE A 268 22.21 1.89 -15.41
CA ILE A 268 22.53 0.57 -14.85
C ILE A 268 24.02 0.46 -14.51
N LYS A 269 24.32 -0.41 -13.55
CA LYS A 269 25.66 -0.94 -13.25
C LYS A 269 25.54 -2.31 -12.60
N SER A 270 26.65 -2.99 -12.39
CA SER A 270 26.65 -4.26 -11.64
C SER A 270 26.23 -4.03 -10.19
N SER A 271 25.35 -4.89 -9.67
CA SER A 271 24.96 -4.89 -8.26
C SER A 271 26.12 -5.21 -7.31
N LYS A 272 27.14 -5.95 -7.80
CA LYS A 272 28.32 -6.36 -7.05
C LYS A 272 29.36 -5.24 -6.91
N ASP A 273 29.38 -4.31 -7.85
CA ASP A 273 30.23 -3.13 -7.80
C ASP A 273 29.37 -1.86 -7.95
N ILE A 274 28.81 -1.44 -6.83
CA ILE A 274 28.03 -0.20 -6.75
C ILE A 274 28.91 1.06 -6.85
N THR A 275 30.24 0.94 -6.82
CA THR A 275 31.19 2.08 -6.86
C THR A 275 31.63 2.45 -8.28
N SER A 276 31.32 1.60 -9.26
CA SER A 276 31.55 1.87 -10.68
C SER A 276 30.67 3.00 -11.22
N ASN A 277 31.04 3.55 -12.39
CA ASN A 277 30.23 4.56 -13.08
C ASN A 277 28.90 3.99 -13.57
N ASN A 278 27.84 4.80 -13.51
CA ASN A 278 26.55 4.49 -14.10
C ASN A 278 26.62 4.50 -15.64
N GLN A 279 26.00 3.53 -16.30
CA GLN A 279 25.83 3.49 -17.75
C GLN A 279 24.37 3.78 -18.12
N GLU A 280 24.12 4.71 -19.05
CA GLU A 280 22.76 5.02 -19.49
C GLU A 280 22.10 3.79 -20.13
N LEU A 281 20.91 3.45 -19.67
CA LEU A 281 20.10 2.38 -20.23
C LEU A 281 19.17 2.97 -21.30
N ILE A 282 19.46 2.67 -22.56
CA ILE A 282 18.59 3.05 -23.67
C ILE A 282 17.34 2.17 -23.62
N THR A 283 16.17 2.79 -23.42
CA THR A 283 14.88 2.09 -23.37
C THR A 283 13.88 2.65 -24.38
N GLY A 284 12.81 1.90 -24.64
CA GLY A 284 11.63 2.41 -25.37
C GLY A 284 10.80 3.44 -24.57
N ILE A 285 11.11 3.64 -23.29
CA ILE A 285 10.38 4.56 -22.42
C ILE A 285 10.80 5.99 -22.74
N ASN A 286 9.90 6.72 -23.41
CA ASN A 286 10.14 8.07 -23.90
C ASN A 286 9.62 9.18 -22.96
N ILE A 287 9.27 8.83 -21.71
CA ILE A 287 8.83 9.79 -20.70
C ILE A 287 9.75 9.72 -19.48
N PRO A 288 9.94 10.84 -18.75
CA PRO A 288 10.72 10.80 -17.52
C PRO A 288 10.04 9.94 -16.45
N ILE A 289 10.83 9.09 -15.81
CA ILE A 289 10.40 8.18 -14.76
C ILE A 289 10.78 8.78 -13.40
N LEU A 290 9.90 8.62 -12.41
CA LEU A 290 10.20 8.98 -11.03
C LEU A 290 10.54 7.74 -10.20
N ARG A 291 9.83 6.62 -10.42
CA ARG A 291 10.02 5.36 -9.68
C ARG A 291 9.72 4.13 -10.53
N LEU A 292 10.31 3.01 -10.14
CA LEU A 292 10.18 1.72 -10.81
C LEU A 292 10.00 0.60 -9.77
N TYR A 293 9.09 -0.33 -10.06
CA TYR A 293 8.78 -1.52 -9.26
C TYR A 293 8.54 -2.72 -10.16
N TYR A 294 8.47 -3.90 -9.56
CA TYR A 294 8.03 -5.12 -10.24
C TYR A 294 6.71 -5.57 -9.64
N ASP A 295 5.78 -6.02 -10.49
CA ASP A 295 4.55 -6.66 -10.04
C ASP A 295 4.75 -8.15 -9.76
N LEU A 296 3.69 -8.80 -9.29
CA LEU A 296 3.68 -10.21 -8.92
C LEU A 296 3.96 -11.17 -10.08
N ASN A 297 3.78 -10.70 -11.30
CA ASN A 297 4.01 -11.47 -12.51
C ASN A 297 5.36 -11.10 -13.15
N GLY A 298 6.16 -10.26 -12.50
CA GLY A 298 7.45 -9.79 -12.99
C GLY A 298 7.37 -8.66 -14.02
N TYR A 299 6.19 -8.12 -14.33
CA TYR A 299 6.09 -6.92 -15.16
C TYR A 299 6.55 -5.71 -14.37
N VAL A 300 7.14 -4.76 -15.09
CA VAL A 300 7.58 -3.51 -14.48
C VAL A 300 6.41 -2.54 -14.37
N LEU A 301 6.23 -2.00 -13.16
CA LEU A 301 5.39 -0.84 -12.88
C LEU A 301 6.27 0.41 -12.81
N ILE A 302 5.82 1.50 -13.42
CA ILE A 302 6.49 2.78 -13.36
C ILE A 302 5.56 3.85 -12.82
N ILE A 303 6.13 4.85 -12.14
CA ILE A 303 5.48 6.11 -11.83
C ILE A 303 6.19 7.19 -12.65
N ASN A 304 5.46 7.90 -13.50
CA ASN A 304 6.03 8.93 -14.37
C ASN A 304 6.08 10.31 -13.71
N ASN A 305 6.58 11.32 -14.44
CA ASN A 305 6.62 12.73 -14.05
C ASN A 305 5.26 13.43 -13.85
N LYS A 306 4.14 12.70 -13.99
CA LYS A 306 2.78 13.17 -13.66
C LYS A 306 2.18 12.43 -12.47
N PHE A 307 2.98 11.62 -11.78
CA PHE A 307 2.56 10.72 -10.70
C PHE A 307 1.52 9.68 -11.15
N ASP A 308 1.48 9.40 -12.46
CA ASP A 308 0.63 8.38 -13.05
C ASP A 308 1.37 7.04 -13.04
N MET A 309 0.71 5.99 -12.52
CA MET A 309 1.25 4.65 -12.50
C MET A 309 0.83 3.85 -13.74
N TYR A 310 1.80 3.25 -14.42
CA TYR A 310 1.59 2.38 -15.58
C TYR A 310 2.31 1.05 -15.41
N GLN A 311 1.83 0.04 -16.15
CA GLN A 311 2.53 -1.22 -16.37
C GLN A 311 3.20 -1.22 -17.75
N ILE A 312 4.38 -1.83 -17.87
CA ILE A 312 5.04 -2.08 -19.16
C ILE A 312 4.49 -3.37 -19.76
N ASN A 313 4.26 -3.39 -21.08
CA ASN A 313 3.53 -4.47 -21.77
C ASN A 313 4.20 -5.85 -21.71
N ASP A 314 5.52 -5.88 -21.60
CA ASP A 314 6.33 -7.07 -21.77
C ASP A 314 7.27 -7.26 -20.58
N LEU A 315 7.63 -8.51 -20.31
CA LEU A 315 8.69 -8.90 -19.39
C LEU A 315 10.05 -8.42 -19.91
N THR A 316 10.24 -8.30 -21.23
CA THR A 316 11.39 -7.60 -21.83
C THR A 316 11.17 -6.08 -21.82
N TRP A 317 10.94 -5.54 -20.62
CA TRP A 317 10.51 -4.16 -20.43
C TRP A 317 11.55 -3.13 -20.93
N LYS A 318 12.84 -3.49 -20.93
CA LYS A 318 13.96 -2.61 -21.35
C LYS A 318 13.81 -2.14 -22.79
N THR A 319 13.23 -2.95 -23.67
CA THR A 319 12.98 -2.62 -25.09
C THR A 319 11.52 -2.25 -25.38
N SER A 320 10.66 -2.26 -24.36
CA SER A 320 9.22 -2.14 -24.52
C SER A 320 8.70 -0.76 -24.16
N ASN A 321 7.60 -0.38 -24.81
CA ASN A 321 6.88 0.86 -24.50
C ASN A 321 5.89 0.63 -23.34
N ILE A 322 5.56 1.74 -22.67
CA ILE A 322 4.53 1.80 -21.64
C ILE A 322 3.17 1.37 -22.22
N ASN A 323 2.37 0.65 -21.43
CA ASN A 323 1.01 0.31 -21.82
C ASN A 323 0.06 1.51 -21.69
N THR A 324 0.00 2.33 -22.74
CA THR A 324 -0.96 3.44 -22.81
C THR A 324 -2.38 2.99 -23.15
N LYS A 325 -2.56 1.77 -23.67
CA LYS A 325 -3.88 1.23 -24.03
C LYS A 325 -4.73 0.89 -22.82
N ARG A 326 -4.12 0.34 -21.76
CA ARG A 326 -4.81 0.05 -20.48
C ARG A 326 -5.04 1.32 -19.66
N GLY A 327 -4.23 2.36 -19.89
CA GLY A 327 -4.29 3.61 -19.14
C GLY A 327 -3.47 3.57 -17.85
N ALA A 328 -3.53 4.68 -17.12
CA ALA A 328 -2.88 4.85 -15.83
C ALA A 328 -3.87 4.58 -14.69
N ASN A 329 -3.34 4.29 -13.49
CA ASN A 329 -4.16 4.32 -12.28
C ASN A 329 -4.83 5.70 -12.12
N SER A 330 -6.07 5.74 -11.67
CA SER A 330 -6.84 6.98 -11.48
C SER A 330 -6.27 7.88 -10.38
N SER A 331 -5.56 7.30 -9.42
CA SER A 331 -4.90 8.00 -8.32
C SER A 331 -3.52 8.51 -8.71
N LYS A 332 -3.15 9.67 -8.16
CA LYS A 332 -1.78 10.18 -8.25
C LYS A 332 -0.93 9.57 -7.15
N ILE A 333 0.11 8.83 -7.52
CA ILE A 333 0.83 7.94 -6.62
C ILE A 333 2.26 8.42 -6.45
N GLN A 334 2.69 8.55 -5.20
CA GLN A 334 4.06 8.86 -4.78
C GLN A 334 4.91 7.60 -4.64
N ASP A 335 4.36 6.54 -4.06
CA ASP A 335 5.03 5.26 -3.84
C ASP A 335 4.00 4.14 -3.72
N ILE A 336 4.42 2.89 -3.87
CA ILE A 336 3.57 1.71 -3.66
C ILE A 336 4.29 0.67 -2.80
N LEU A 337 3.58 -0.28 -2.21
CA LEU A 337 4.11 -1.45 -1.52
C LEU A 337 3.07 -2.56 -1.59
N TYR A 338 3.46 -3.79 -1.96
CA TYR A 338 2.53 -4.92 -1.91
C TYR A 338 2.16 -5.31 -0.49
N ASN A 339 0.92 -5.74 -0.30
CA ASN A 339 0.42 -6.36 0.91
C ASN A 339 0.45 -7.88 0.76
N ASN A 340 0.31 -8.59 1.87
CA ASN A 340 0.25 -10.05 1.86
C ASN A 340 -0.94 -10.57 1.05
N ASP A 341 -2.03 -9.81 0.89
CA ASP A 341 -3.18 -10.21 0.06
C ASP A 341 -3.02 -9.92 -1.45
N GLY A 342 -1.83 -9.50 -1.90
CA GLY A 342 -1.54 -9.16 -3.28
C GLY A 342 -2.00 -7.76 -3.71
N THR A 343 -2.77 -7.05 -2.89
CA THR A 343 -3.15 -5.65 -3.18
C THR A 343 -1.98 -4.71 -2.94
N LEU A 344 -2.01 -3.52 -3.57
CA LEU A 344 -1.05 -2.47 -3.26
C LEU A 344 -1.55 -1.56 -2.13
N SER A 345 -0.66 -1.28 -1.19
CA SER A 345 -0.70 -0.07 -0.37
C SER A 345 0.06 1.04 -1.10
N GLY A 346 -0.59 2.17 -1.33
CA GLY A 346 -0.05 3.32 -2.05
C GLY A 346 0.13 4.51 -1.13
N LEU A 347 1.21 5.25 -1.31
CA LEU A 347 1.33 6.62 -0.87
C LEU A 347 0.65 7.50 -1.93
N VAL A 348 -0.60 7.87 -1.70
CA VAL A 348 -1.45 8.58 -2.66
C VAL A 348 -1.56 10.06 -2.29
N PHE A 349 -1.37 10.94 -3.27
CA PHE A 349 -1.53 12.38 -3.04
C PHE A 349 -2.97 12.71 -2.67
N ASN A 350 -3.14 13.43 -1.55
CA ASN A 350 -4.42 14.03 -1.16
C ASN A 350 -4.26 15.56 -1.11
N PRO A 351 -4.51 16.27 -2.24
CA PRO A 351 -4.34 17.72 -2.31
C PRO A 351 -5.20 18.49 -1.31
N GLY A 352 -6.38 17.96 -0.94
CA GLY A 352 -7.26 18.58 0.05
C GLY A 352 -6.70 18.54 1.47
N SER A 353 -5.85 17.56 1.77
CA SER A 353 -5.15 17.44 3.06
C SER A 353 -3.70 17.96 3.01
N PHE A 354 -3.25 18.49 1.86
CA PHE A 354 -1.90 19.00 1.65
C PHE A 354 -0.78 17.99 1.94
N MET A 355 -1.06 16.70 1.83
CA MET A 355 -0.15 15.61 2.18
C MET A 355 -0.33 14.41 1.26
N VAL A 356 0.54 13.42 1.45
CA VAL A 356 0.37 12.08 0.90
C VAL A 356 -0.16 11.17 2.00
N GLN A 357 -1.09 10.28 1.66
CA GLN A 357 -1.73 9.36 2.59
C GLN A 357 -1.48 7.92 2.20
N ILE A 358 -1.37 7.05 3.20
CA ILE A 358 -1.35 5.60 2.98
C ILE A 358 -2.78 5.18 2.64
N MET A 359 -2.97 4.63 1.45
CA MET A 359 -4.23 4.08 0.97
C MET A 359 -4.02 2.66 0.48
N LYS A 360 -5.06 1.84 0.45
CA LYS A 360 -5.02 0.45 -0.01
C LYS A 360 -5.95 0.25 -1.21
N GLN A 361 -5.51 -0.56 -2.17
CA GLN A 361 -6.33 -0.93 -3.31
C GLN A 361 -7.51 -1.80 -2.93
N SER A 362 -8.61 -1.64 -3.66
CA SER A 362 -9.83 -2.45 -3.53
C SER A 362 -9.70 -3.87 -4.10
N SER A 363 -8.72 -4.13 -4.98
CA SER A 363 -8.49 -5.45 -5.58
C SER A 363 -7.04 -5.62 -6.05
N VAL A 364 -6.64 -6.87 -6.36
CA VAL A 364 -5.31 -7.26 -6.85
C VAL A 364 -5.15 -6.88 -8.32
N PHE A 365 -5.19 -5.58 -8.60
CA PHE A 365 -5.02 -5.05 -9.95
C PHE A 365 -4.42 -3.66 -9.90
N TYR A 366 -3.37 -3.39 -10.69
CA TYR A 366 -2.65 -2.12 -10.60
C TYR A 366 -3.50 -0.88 -10.94
N LEU A 367 -4.61 -1.02 -11.67
CA LEU A 367 -5.56 0.08 -11.93
C LEU A 367 -6.69 0.18 -10.90
N ALA A 368 -6.76 -0.73 -9.92
CA ALA A 368 -7.76 -0.67 -8.87
C ALA A 368 -7.64 0.63 -8.08
N GLU A 369 -8.80 1.15 -7.66
CA GLU A 369 -8.89 2.38 -6.89
C GLU A 369 -8.28 2.19 -5.50
N PHE A 370 -7.59 3.24 -5.05
CA PHE A 370 -7.06 3.34 -3.69
C PHE A 370 -8.08 4.00 -2.77
N ALA A 371 -8.26 3.43 -1.60
CA ALA A 371 -9.10 3.99 -0.54
C ALA A 371 -8.34 4.02 0.80
N PRO A 372 -8.71 4.91 1.74
CA PRO A 372 -8.06 4.99 3.06
C PRO A 372 -7.99 3.63 3.76
N VAL A 373 -6.85 3.31 4.38
CA VAL A 373 -6.61 2.02 5.04
C VAL A 373 -7.63 1.73 6.13
N ASP A 374 -8.12 2.76 6.83
CA ASP A 374 -9.09 2.64 7.93
C ASP A 374 -10.41 1.97 7.50
N LEU A 375 -10.79 2.07 6.22
CA LEU A 375 -11.99 1.42 5.69
C LEU A 375 -11.84 -0.10 5.62
N TYR A 376 -10.60 -0.61 5.54
CA TYR A 376 -10.30 -2.04 5.43
C TYR A 376 -10.01 -2.69 6.79
N LEU A 377 -9.67 -1.91 7.82
CA LEU A 377 -9.46 -2.45 9.19
C LEU A 377 -10.73 -3.11 9.75
N ALA A 378 -11.91 -2.74 9.24
CA ALA A 378 -13.20 -3.28 9.67
C ALA A 378 -13.62 -4.58 8.97
N GLN A 379 -12.91 -5.02 7.91
CA GLN A 379 -13.30 -6.18 7.11
C GLN A 379 -12.26 -7.31 7.25
N SER A 380 -12.49 -8.22 8.20
CA SER A 380 -11.70 -9.45 8.36
C SER A 380 -12.17 -10.51 7.36
N THR A 381 -12.02 -10.26 6.06
CA THR A 381 -12.10 -11.36 5.08
C THR A 381 -10.70 -11.94 4.95
N SER A 382 -10.49 -13.16 5.44
CA SER A 382 -9.26 -13.92 5.17
C SER A 382 -9.12 -14.02 3.66
N PRO A 383 -8.14 -13.35 3.03
CA PRO A 383 -7.95 -13.50 1.61
C PRO A 383 -7.22 -14.83 1.39
N ASP A 384 -7.83 -15.70 0.58
CA ASP A 384 -7.11 -16.79 -0.07
C ASP A 384 -6.20 -16.19 -1.15
N PHE A 385 -5.11 -15.56 -0.69
CA PHE A 385 -3.83 -15.35 -1.34
C PHE A 385 -2.89 -14.68 -0.33
N VAL A 386 -1.76 -15.32 -0.01
CA VAL A 386 -0.78 -14.82 0.98
C VAL A 386 0.58 -14.75 0.31
N MET A 387 0.92 -13.60 -0.27
CA MET A 387 2.30 -13.26 -0.57
C MET A 387 3.13 -13.34 0.71
N SER A 388 4.30 -13.97 0.61
CA SER A 388 5.26 -13.93 1.72
C SER A 388 5.89 -12.54 1.82
N ASP A 389 6.42 -12.22 3.00
CA ASP A 389 7.16 -10.97 3.21
C ASP A 389 8.38 -10.87 2.29
N GLN A 390 9.01 -12.01 2.00
CA GLN A 390 10.09 -12.09 1.03
C GLN A 390 9.62 -11.70 -0.38
N ASP A 391 8.45 -12.15 -0.82
CA ASP A 391 7.93 -11.79 -2.14
C ASP A 391 7.59 -10.30 -2.22
N ILE A 392 7.02 -9.74 -1.15
CA ILE A 392 6.78 -8.30 -1.05
C ILE A 392 8.10 -7.53 -1.16
N ILE A 393 9.14 -7.92 -0.41
CA ILE A 393 10.46 -7.31 -0.51
C ILE A 393 10.98 -7.38 -1.94
N LYS A 394 10.90 -8.56 -2.55
CA LYS A 394 11.35 -8.81 -3.93
C LYS A 394 10.64 -7.94 -4.98
N THR A 395 9.39 -7.55 -4.80
CA THR A 395 8.71 -6.59 -5.73
C THR A 395 9.35 -5.19 -5.71
N LYS A 396 10.00 -4.82 -4.61
CA LYS A 396 10.70 -3.56 -4.39
C LYS A 396 12.19 -3.59 -4.74
N ILE A 397 12.79 -4.77 -4.84
CA ILE A 397 14.22 -4.98 -5.18
C ILE A 397 14.42 -5.87 -6.43
N GLY A 398 13.36 -6.04 -7.24
CA GLY A 398 13.40 -6.64 -8.58
C GLY A 398 13.58 -8.15 -8.68
N SER A 399 12.72 -8.94 -8.03
CA SER A 399 12.88 -10.40 -7.98
C SER A 399 11.57 -11.21 -7.83
N VAL A 400 10.59 -11.15 -8.74
CA VAL A 400 9.42 -12.06 -8.60
C VAL A 400 9.56 -13.37 -9.41
N SER A 401 10.52 -13.46 -10.33
CA SER A 401 10.67 -14.64 -11.21
C SER A 401 11.05 -15.94 -10.50
N THR A 402 11.68 -15.89 -9.32
CA THR A 402 11.95 -17.11 -8.54
C THR A 402 10.64 -17.78 -8.12
N TYR A 403 9.56 -17.03 -7.92
CA TYR A 403 8.24 -17.58 -7.66
C TYR A 403 7.70 -18.32 -8.90
N LEU A 404 7.87 -17.76 -10.10
CA LEU A 404 7.41 -18.41 -11.34
C LEU A 404 8.25 -19.65 -11.70
N ASN A 405 9.57 -19.63 -11.46
CA ASN A 405 10.47 -20.72 -11.82
C ASN A 405 10.60 -21.81 -10.74
N ALA A 406 10.52 -21.49 -9.45
CA ALA A 406 10.51 -22.51 -8.39
C ALA A 406 9.20 -23.31 -8.41
N ASN A 407 8.07 -22.68 -8.74
CA ASN A 407 6.77 -23.34 -8.90
C ASN A 407 6.66 -24.17 -10.20
N ALA A 408 7.64 -24.04 -11.10
CA ALA A 408 7.80 -24.88 -12.28
C ALA A 408 8.75 -26.08 -12.04
N MET A 409 9.47 -26.14 -10.91
CA MET A 409 10.47 -27.19 -10.64
C MET A 409 10.31 -27.93 -9.30
N ASP A 410 9.41 -27.51 -8.41
CA ASP A 410 9.11 -28.26 -7.19
C ASP A 410 7.77 -29.01 -7.30
N ASP A 411 7.87 -30.24 -7.79
CA ASP A 411 6.79 -31.26 -7.93
C ASP A 411 6.22 -31.71 -6.57
N SER A 412 6.69 -31.14 -5.45
CA SER A 412 6.22 -31.44 -4.10
C SER A 412 5.09 -30.53 -3.60
N SER A 413 4.72 -29.50 -4.39
CA SER A 413 3.63 -28.56 -4.04
C SER A 413 2.25 -28.93 -4.60
N ASP A 414 2.13 -30.09 -5.26
CA ASP A 414 0.87 -30.63 -5.80
C ASP A 414 -0.14 -31.10 -4.72
N ASP A 415 0.25 -31.05 -3.45
CA ASP A 415 -0.58 -31.45 -2.31
C ASP A 415 -1.58 -30.37 -1.85
N ASP A 416 -1.49 -29.13 -2.36
CA ASP A 416 -2.49 -28.07 -2.12
C ASP A 416 -3.45 -27.94 -3.33
N PRO A 417 -4.71 -28.42 -3.22
CA PRO A 417 -5.69 -28.38 -4.30
C PRO A 417 -6.00 -26.96 -4.81
N ASN A 418 -5.89 -25.95 -3.94
CA ASN A 418 -6.16 -24.57 -4.30
C ASN A 418 -5.01 -24.00 -5.15
N PHE A 419 -3.79 -24.38 -4.81
CA PHE A 419 -2.59 -24.06 -5.58
C PHE A 419 -2.59 -24.76 -6.96
N ALA A 420 -2.90 -26.06 -7.01
CA ALA A 420 -3.00 -26.82 -8.25
C ALA A 420 -4.07 -26.25 -9.20
N TYR A 421 -5.22 -25.81 -8.67
CA TYR A 421 -6.27 -25.18 -9.46
C TYR A 421 -5.85 -23.83 -10.05
N GLN A 422 -5.16 -22.99 -9.27
CA GLN A 422 -4.65 -21.69 -9.75
C GLN A 422 -3.54 -21.88 -10.79
N LYS A 423 -2.63 -22.83 -10.58
CA LYS A 423 -1.61 -23.21 -11.56
C LYS A 423 -2.25 -23.62 -12.90
N GLN A 424 -3.28 -24.47 -12.86
CA GLN A 424 -4.02 -24.86 -14.05
C GLN A 424 -4.69 -23.67 -14.75
N LEU A 425 -5.28 -22.74 -14.00
CA LEU A 425 -5.88 -21.51 -14.56
C LEU A 425 -4.83 -20.63 -15.24
N ILE A 426 -3.66 -20.46 -14.63
CA ILE A 426 -2.55 -19.65 -15.16
C ILE A 426 -1.97 -20.29 -16.42
N ASP A 427 -1.74 -21.61 -16.41
CA ASP A 427 -1.25 -22.35 -17.57
C ASP A 427 -2.25 -22.27 -18.72
N THR A 428 -3.55 -22.43 -18.42
CA THR A 428 -4.62 -22.30 -19.41
C THR A 428 -4.66 -20.89 -19.99
N GLN A 429 -4.54 -19.84 -19.17
CA GLN A 429 -4.51 -18.46 -19.65
C GLN A 429 -3.26 -18.16 -20.48
N THR A 430 -2.11 -18.73 -20.11
CA THR A 430 -0.84 -18.56 -20.84
C THR A 430 -0.89 -19.26 -22.18
N GLN A 431 -1.39 -20.51 -22.22
CA GLN A 431 -1.66 -21.25 -23.45
C GLN A 431 -2.68 -20.51 -24.32
N LEU A 432 -3.75 -19.95 -23.74
CA LEU A 432 -4.74 -19.18 -24.48
C LEU A 432 -4.14 -17.90 -25.06
N ARG A 433 -3.25 -17.22 -24.32
CA ARG A 433 -2.52 -16.03 -24.81
C ARG A 433 -1.54 -16.38 -25.92
N GLN A 434 -0.77 -17.47 -25.77
CA GLN A 434 0.12 -17.98 -26.82
C GLN A 434 -0.68 -18.39 -28.06
N PHE A 435 -1.78 -19.11 -27.89
CA PHE A 435 -2.71 -19.48 -28.95
C PHE A 435 -3.28 -18.25 -29.67
N CYS A 436 -3.72 -17.23 -28.93
CA CYS A 436 -4.19 -15.96 -29.50
C CYS A 436 -3.07 -15.18 -30.20
N SER A 437 -1.85 -15.21 -29.67
CA SER A 437 -0.66 -14.57 -30.27
C SER A 437 -0.27 -15.27 -31.58
N ASN A 438 -0.36 -16.60 -31.62
CA ASN A 438 -0.01 -17.41 -32.80
C ASN A 438 -1.09 -17.34 -33.89
N ARG A 439 -2.35 -17.00 -33.55
CA ARG A 439 -3.42 -16.69 -34.52
C ARG A 439 -3.18 -15.45 -35.37
N GLY A 440 -2.21 -14.59 -35.01
CA GLY A 440 -1.77 -13.49 -35.88
C GLY A 440 -1.10 -13.95 -37.18
N THR A 441 -0.72 -15.23 -37.28
CA THR A 441 -0.03 -15.79 -38.44
C THR A 441 -0.63 -17.15 -38.82
N SER A 442 -1.50 -17.15 -39.84
CA SER A 442 -2.00 -18.30 -40.62
C SER A 442 -2.89 -19.34 -39.91
N ILE A 443 -4.11 -19.51 -40.43
CA ILE A 443 -5.14 -20.44 -39.96
C ILE A 443 -4.99 -21.80 -40.66
N SER A 444 -4.82 -22.88 -39.89
CA SER A 444 -5.37 -24.21 -40.20
C SER A 444 -6.25 -24.68 -39.04
N THR A 445 -7.45 -25.15 -39.37
CA THR A 445 -8.57 -25.46 -38.45
C THR A 445 -8.43 -26.76 -37.65
N SER A 446 -7.27 -27.42 -37.69
CA SER A 446 -6.99 -28.69 -36.98
C SER A 446 -6.73 -28.52 -35.49
N ASP A 447 -6.04 -27.44 -35.10
CA ASP A 447 -5.46 -27.30 -33.75
C ASP A 447 -6.50 -26.92 -32.68
N ASN A 448 -7.75 -26.71 -33.10
CA ASN A 448 -8.86 -26.41 -32.21
C ASN A 448 -9.42 -27.69 -31.54
N TYR A 449 -9.22 -28.86 -32.16
CA TYR A 449 -9.74 -30.14 -31.65
C TYR A 449 -8.87 -30.72 -30.54
N ASP A 450 -7.55 -30.54 -30.59
CA ASP A 450 -6.64 -31.08 -29.57
C ASP A 450 -6.80 -30.35 -28.23
N LEU A 451 -7.04 -29.04 -28.26
CA LEU A 451 -7.31 -28.26 -27.05
C LEU A 451 -8.67 -28.63 -26.44
N LEU A 452 -9.71 -28.78 -27.27
CA LEU A 452 -11.04 -29.22 -26.83
C LEU A 452 -11.00 -30.65 -26.27
N SER A 453 -10.31 -31.57 -26.94
CA SER A 453 -10.12 -32.95 -26.47
C SER A 453 -9.35 -33.00 -25.15
N SER A 454 -8.34 -32.16 -24.98
CA SER A 454 -7.57 -32.08 -23.72
C SER A 454 -8.40 -31.52 -22.57
N VAL A 455 -9.30 -30.57 -22.85
CA VAL A 455 -10.25 -30.04 -21.86
C VAL A 455 -11.30 -31.08 -21.47
N GLU A 456 -11.82 -31.83 -22.44
CA GLU A 456 -12.78 -32.91 -22.20
C GLU A 456 -12.14 -34.07 -21.40
N ASP A 457 -10.95 -34.53 -21.77
CA ASP A 457 -10.22 -35.57 -21.05
C ASP A 457 -9.91 -35.17 -19.60
N ASN A 458 -9.59 -33.90 -19.36
CA ASN A 458 -9.34 -33.40 -18.00
C ASN A 458 -10.63 -33.29 -17.18
N ASN A 459 -11.75 -32.95 -17.80
CA ASN A 459 -13.05 -32.91 -17.14
C ASN A 459 -13.52 -34.33 -16.74
N ASP A 460 -13.22 -35.33 -17.55
CA ASP A 460 -13.48 -36.73 -17.25
C ASP A 460 -12.62 -37.24 -16.10
N LYS A 461 -11.33 -36.88 -16.05
CA LYS A 461 -10.45 -37.18 -14.91
C LYS A 461 -10.96 -36.55 -13.61
N ILE A 462 -11.39 -35.29 -13.66
CA ILE A 462 -12.00 -34.60 -12.50
C ILE A 462 -13.25 -35.33 -12.02
N THR A 463 -14.09 -35.80 -12.94
CA THR A 463 -15.30 -36.56 -12.62
C THR A 463 -14.96 -37.91 -11.96
N GLN A 464 -13.94 -38.60 -12.46
CA GLN A 464 -13.46 -39.86 -11.86
C GLN A 464 -12.89 -39.63 -10.45
N LEU A 465 -12.09 -38.58 -10.25
CA LEU A 465 -11.56 -38.18 -8.94
C LEU A 465 -12.67 -37.85 -7.95
N LYS A 466 -13.69 -37.09 -8.38
CA LYS A 466 -14.88 -36.82 -7.55
C LYS A 466 -15.59 -38.10 -7.11
N ASN A 467 -15.75 -39.08 -8.00
CA ASN A 467 -16.34 -40.37 -7.67
C ASN A 467 -15.48 -41.19 -6.71
N VAL A 468 -14.16 -41.21 -6.87
CA VAL A 468 -13.25 -41.89 -5.93
C VAL A 468 -13.32 -41.26 -4.53
N ILE A 469 -13.31 -39.93 -4.45
CA ILE A 469 -13.41 -39.19 -3.17
C ILE A 469 -14.77 -39.45 -2.50
N GLN A 470 -15.88 -39.40 -3.26
CA GLN A 470 -17.21 -39.72 -2.72
C GLN A 470 -17.31 -41.17 -2.20
N ASN A 471 -16.65 -42.11 -2.87
CA ASN A 471 -16.59 -43.49 -2.42
C ASN A 471 -15.72 -43.65 -1.16
N LEU A 472 -14.58 -42.98 -1.06
CA LEU A 472 -13.74 -42.98 0.14
C LEU A 472 -14.47 -42.40 1.36
N LEU A 473 -15.22 -41.30 1.17
CA LEU A 473 -16.07 -40.69 2.19
C LEU A 473 -17.20 -41.63 2.70
N LYS A 474 -17.62 -42.60 1.87
CA LYS A 474 -18.63 -43.60 2.24
C LYS A 474 -18.08 -44.68 3.17
N TYR A 475 -16.78 -44.97 3.10
CA TYR A 475 -16.12 -46.01 3.91
C TYR A 475 -15.49 -45.49 5.20
N GLU A 476 -15.14 -44.19 5.29
CA GLU A 476 -14.66 -43.55 6.53
C GLU A 476 -15.47 -42.29 6.90
N PRO A 477 -16.61 -42.44 7.60
CA PRO A 477 -17.50 -41.33 7.95
C PRO A 477 -16.92 -40.34 8.98
N SER A 478 -15.79 -40.65 9.63
CA SER A 478 -15.07 -39.73 10.52
C SER A 478 -14.27 -38.64 9.78
N SER A 479 -14.19 -38.71 8.45
CA SER A 479 -13.53 -37.71 7.59
C SER A 479 -14.43 -36.51 7.25
N SER A 480 -15.56 -36.33 7.93
CA SER A 480 -16.46 -35.18 7.75
C SER A 480 -15.76 -33.83 7.99
N SER A 481 -14.66 -33.80 8.76
CA SER A 481 -13.79 -32.64 8.94
C SER A 481 -13.01 -32.24 7.66
N ILE A 482 -12.84 -33.15 6.69
CA ILE A 482 -12.21 -32.87 5.40
C ILE A 482 -13.19 -32.12 4.48
N LYS A 483 -14.51 -32.38 4.57
CA LYS A 483 -15.54 -31.62 3.84
C LYS A 483 -15.63 -30.16 4.28
N GLU A 484 -15.39 -29.87 5.56
CA GLU A 484 -15.33 -28.49 6.06
C GLU A 484 -14.04 -27.79 5.66
N LYS A 485 -12.95 -28.53 5.44
CA LYS A 485 -11.64 -27.97 5.09
C LYS A 485 -11.45 -27.73 3.59
N TYR A 486 -12.19 -28.43 2.72
CA TYR A 486 -12.09 -28.32 1.26
C TYR A 486 -13.47 -28.18 0.61
N GLN A 487 -13.94 -26.94 0.41
CA GLN A 487 -15.27 -26.62 -0.16
C GLN A 487 -15.46 -27.02 -1.64
N ILE A 488 -14.42 -27.45 -2.34
CA ILE A 488 -14.50 -27.85 -3.77
C ILE A 488 -15.27 -29.17 -3.97
N ILE A 489 -15.57 -29.90 -2.89
CA ILE A 489 -16.23 -31.21 -2.91
C ILE A 489 -17.77 -31.11 -2.82
N SER A 490 -18.35 -29.92 -2.57
CA SER A 490 -19.81 -29.71 -2.57
C SER A 490 -20.40 -29.43 -3.93
#